data_AF-A0A438JZC5-F1
#
_entry.id   AF-A0A438JZC5-F1
#
_cell.length_a   1.000
_cell.length_b   1.000
_cell.length_c   1.000
_cell.angle_alpha   90.00
_cell.angle_beta   90.00
_cell.angle_gamma   90.00
#
_symmetry.space_group_name_H-M   'P 1'
#
loop_
_entity.id
_entity.type
_entity.pdbx_description
1 polymer ?
#
loop_
_entity_poly.entity_id
_entity_poly.type
_entity_poly.pdbx_seq_one_letter_code
_entity_poly.pdbx_strand_id
1 'polypeptide(L)'
;MRICRKGRTRVAVGMKVAWQSSGWCEAWSGEIFRMGSLNARVQLGVVVFWDNRVLELVGMEVGLFSISCRFKNCEDGFRWIFSGVYGPTMKRYRELFWEELGAIRGLWNDSWCIAEISI
;
A
#
# COMPACT_ATOMS: atom_id res chain seq x y z
N MET A 1 1.35 10.12 -4.36
CA MET A 1 2.19 9.19 -5.14
C MET A 1 3.60 9.26 -4.59
N ARG A 2 4.20 8.14 -4.20
CA ARG A 2 5.59 8.09 -3.71
C ARG A 2 6.44 7.42 -4.78
N ILE A 3 7.49 8.12 -5.23
CA ILE A 3 8.49 7.54 -6.12
C ILE A 3 9.49 6.82 -5.23
N CYS A 4 9.57 5.51 -5.36
CA CYS A 4 10.53 4.68 -4.66
C CYS A 4 11.53 4.10 -5.65
N ARG A 5 12.81 4.12 -5.31
CA ARG A 5 13.84 3.42 -6.09
C ARG A 5 14.00 2.02 -5.50
N LYS A 6 13.56 0.99 -6.21
CA LYS A 6 13.63 -0.41 -5.79
C LYS A 6 14.32 -1.21 -6.88
N GLY A 7 15.60 -1.54 -6.67
CA GLY A 7 16.46 -2.09 -7.71
C GLY A 7 17.02 -0.99 -8.63
N ARG A 8 17.05 -1.24 -9.95
CA ARG A 8 17.54 -0.27 -10.95
C ARG A 8 16.46 0.71 -11.41
N THR A 9 15.19 0.32 -11.32
CA THR A 9 14.04 1.09 -11.82
C THR A 9 13.48 2.05 -10.76
N ARG A 10 13.05 3.24 -11.18
CA ARG A 10 12.22 4.14 -10.35
C ARG A 10 10.78 3.71 -10.54
N VAL A 11 10.13 3.29 -9.45
CA VAL A 11 8.73 2.87 -9.49
C VAL A 11 7.88 3.87 -8.70
N ALA A 12 6.71 4.18 -9.24
CA ALA A 12 5.76 5.05 -8.57
C ALA A 12 4.60 4.20 -8.03
N VAL A 13 4.47 4.21 -6.71
CA VAL A 13 3.35 3.56 -6.02
C VAL A 13 2.63 4.59 -5.18
N GLY A 14 1.30 4.56 -5.22
CA GLY A 14 0.46 5.47 -4.45
C GLY A 14 -0.59 4.70 -3.68
N MET A 15 -0.85 5.18 -2.47
CA MET A 15 -1.92 4.68 -1.62
C MET A 15 -2.64 5.89 -1.04
N LYS A 16 -3.95 5.92 -1.19
CA LYS A 16 -4.77 7.06 -0.79
C LYS A 16 -6.07 6.55 -0.14
N VAL A 17 -6.48 7.20 0.93
CA VAL A 17 -7.82 6.99 1.50
C VAL A 17 -8.82 7.72 0.62
N ALA A 18 -9.89 7.04 0.24
CA ALA A 18 -10.98 7.61 -0.51
C ALA A 18 -12.30 7.35 0.21
N TRP A 19 -13.13 8.38 0.30
CA TRP A 19 -14.51 8.22 0.73
C TRP A 19 -15.29 7.51 -0.38
N GLN A 20 -16.05 6.47 -0.02
CA GLN A 20 -16.87 5.71 -0.96
C GLN A 20 -18.18 6.48 -1.26
N SER A 21 -18.06 7.64 -1.91
CA SER A 21 -19.16 8.22 -2.68
C SER A 21 -18.89 7.91 -4.16
N SER A 22 -19.88 7.37 -4.83
CA SER A 22 -19.92 6.79 -6.20
C SER A 22 -19.34 7.61 -7.37
N GLY A 23 -18.70 8.76 -7.14
CA GLY A 23 -18.20 9.67 -8.19
C GLY A 23 -16.69 9.67 -8.45
N TRP A 24 -15.89 8.80 -7.81
CA TRP A 24 -14.42 8.92 -7.84
C TRP A 24 -13.67 8.03 -8.84
N CYS A 25 -14.31 7.01 -9.41
CA CYS A 25 -13.65 6.12 -10.37
C CYS A 25 -13.21 6.83 -11.66
N GLU A 26 -13.76 8.02 -11.96
CA GLU A 26 -13.52 8.72 -13.22
C GLU A 26 -12.39 9.76 -13.17
N ALA A 27 -11.93 10.19 -12.00
CA ALA A 27 -11.01 11.34 -11.90
C ALA A 27 -9.51 11.02 -12.08
N TRP A 28 -9.11 9.74 -12.08
CA TRP A 28 -7.70 9.32 -12.11
C TRP A 28 -7.40 8.20 -13.12
N SER A 29 -8.29 7.97 -14.09
CA SER A 29 -8.12 6.98 -15.15
C SER A 29 -7.19 7.52 -16.27
N GLY A 30 -5.89 7.56 -16.00
CA GLY A 30 -4.92 7.39 -17.08
C GLY A 30 -4.69 5.89 -17.28
N GLU A 31 -4.74 5.40 -18.53
CA GLU A 31 -4.62 3.99 -18.97
C GLU A 31 -3.37 3.21 -18.50
N ILE A 32 -2.53 3.79 -17.65
CA ILE A 32 -1.25 3.24 -17.18
C ILE A 32 -1.37 2.66 -15.76
N PHE A 33 -2.36 3.09 -14.96
CA PHE A 33 -2.45 2.70 -13.55
C PHE A 33 -3.57 1.70 -13.29
N ARG A 34 -3.24 0.57 -12.65
CA ARG A 34 -4.24 -0.37 -12.12
C ARG A 34 -4.65 0.07 -10.73
N MET A 35 -5.94 0.00 -10.43
CA MET A 35 -6.52 0.43 -9.16
C MET A 35 -7.09 -0.78 -8.40
N GLY A 36 -6.75 -0.89 -7.12
CA GLY A 36 -7.38 -1.81 -6.18
C GLY A 36 -8.09 -1.03 -5.09
N SER A 37 -9.36 -1.35 -4.82
CA SER A 37 -10.15 -0.76 -3.74
C SER A 37 -10.40 -1.79 -2.65
N LEU A 38 -10.07 -1.48 -1.40
CA LEU A 38 -10.40 -2.33 -0.26
C LEU A 38 -11.21 -1.56 0.77
N ASN A 39 -12.22 -2.22 1.31
CA ASN A 39 -12.96 -1.71 2.45
C ASN A 39 -12.08 -1.91 3.70
N ALA A 40 -11.56 -0.80 4.24
CA ALA A 40 -11.08 -0.83 5.62
C ALA A 40 -12.29 -0.94 6.57
N ARG A 41 -12.08 -1.40 7.81
CA ARG A 41 -13.17 -1.48 8.81
C ARG A 41 -13.69 -0.10 9.23
N VAL A 42 -12.92 0.94 8.97
CA VAL A 42 -13.36 2.34 9.07
C VAL A 42 -14.09 2.64 7.77
N GLN A 43 -15.19 3.41 7.79
CA GLN A 43 -16.07 3.77 6.68
C GLN A 43 -15.38 4.62 5.58
N LEU A 44 -14.23 4.15 5.13
CA LEU A 44 -13.19 4.77 4.34
C LEU A 44 -12.56 3.65 3.50
N GLY A 45 -12.68 3.74 2.18
CA GLY A 45 -12.04 2.81 1.26
C GLY A 45 -10.59 3.20 1.06
N VAL A 46 -9.70 2.22 0.93
CA VAL A 46 -8.29 2.49 0.64
C VAL A 46 -8.04 2.08 -0.79
N VAL A 47 -7.51 3.03 -1.55
CA VAL A 47 -7.21 2.86 -2.96
C VAL A 47 -5.71 2.79 -3.13
N VAL A 48 -5.25 1.67 -3.68
CA VAL A 48 -3.85 1.47 -4.08
C VAL A 48 -3.78 1.56 -5.59
N PHE A 49 -2.86 2.37 -6.10
CA PHE A 49 -2.59 2.47 -7.52
C PHE A 49 -1.11 2.27 -7.81
N TRP A 50 -0.84 1.53 -8.88
CA TRP A 50 0.50 1.20 -9.34
C TRP A 50 0.51 1.02 -10.86
N ASP A 51 1.69 1.17 -11.46
CA ASP A 51 1.90 0.88 -12.89
C ASP A 51 2.04 -0.63 -13.07
N ASN A 52 1.10 -1.26 -13.77
CA ASN A 52 1.07 -2.70 -13.99
C ASN A 52 2.10 -3.19 -15.03
N ARG A 53 2.70 -2.27 -15.80
CA ARG A 53 3.75 -2.60 -16.77
C ARG A 53 5.07 -2.89 -16.07
N VAL A 54 5.29 -2.20 -14.94
CA VAL A 54 6.53 -2.29 -14.16
C VAL A 54 6.33 -3.12 -12.89
N LEU A 55 5.13 -3.12 -12.30
CA LEU A 55 4.86 -3.80 -11.03
C LEU A 55 3.70 -4.79 -11.13
N GLU A 56 3.97 -6.03 -10.74
CA GLU A 56 3.01 -7.09 -10.53
C GLU A 56 2.62 -7.13 -9.04
N LEU A 57 1.33 -6.99 -8.72
CA LEU A 57 0.84 -7.17 -7.35
C LEU A 57 0.76 -8.67 -7.06
N VAL A 58 1.62 -9.16 -6.18
CA VAL A 58 1.73 -10.58 -5.80
C VAL A 58 0.72 -10.94 -4.71
N GLY A 59 0.48 -10.00 -3.79
CA GLY A 59 -0.41 -10.22 -2.66
C GLY A 59 -0.64 -8.94 -1.90
N MET A 60 -1.71 -8.91 -1.12
CA MET A 60 -2.08 -7.77 -0.31
C MET A 60 -2.68 -8.26 0.98
N GLU A 61 -2.26 -7.66 2.09
CA GLU A 61 -2.79 -7.93 3.42
C GLU A 61 -3.26 -6.64 4.08
N VAL A 62 -4.45 -6.70 4.66
CA VAL A 62 -5.05 -5.59 5.41
C VAL A 62 -5.00 -5.98 6.88
N GLY A 63 -4.15 -5.27 7.61
CA GLY A 63 -4.11 -5.28 9.06
C GLY A 63 -5.09 -4.30 9.69
N LEU A 64 -5.09 -4.25 11.01
CA LEU A 64 -5.87 -3.33 11.83
C LEU A 64 -5.40 -1.88 11.71
N PHE A 65 -4.08 -1.67 11.63
CA PHE A 65 -3.45 -0.34 11.60
C PHE A 65 -2.59 -0.12 10.36
N SER A 66 -2.39 -1.16 9.56
CA SER A 66 -1.54 -1.12 8.38
C SER A 66 -2.14 -1.91 7.23
N ILE A 67 -1.85 -1.50 6.00
CA ILE A 67 -2.13 -2.29 4.82
C ILE A 67 -0.83 -2.52 4.10
N SER A 68 -0.51 -3.77 3.82
CA SER A 68 0.73 -4.19 3.19
C SER A 68 0.44 -4.75 1.80
N CYS A 69 1.05 -4.16 0.79
CA CYS A 69 0.99 -4.62 -0.60
C CYS A 69 2.34 -5.18 -0.99
N ARG A 70 2.36 -6.42 -1.49
CA ARG A 70 3.57 -7.07 -2.00
C ARG A 70 3.62 -6.92 -3.50
N PHE A 71 4.64 -6.22 -3.98
CA PHE A 71 4.88 -6.02 -5.39
C PHE A 71 6.11 -6.78 -5.85
N LYS A 72 6.10 -7.18 -7.12
CA LYS A 72 7.23 -7.74 -7.83
C LYS A 72 7.47 -6.89 -9.06
N ASN A 73 8.71 -6.46 -9.25
CA ASN A 73 9.10 -5.75 -10.46
C ASN A 73 9.10 -6.73 -11.65
N CYS A 74 8.43 -6.37 -12.74
CA CYS A 74 8.37 -7.16 -13.97
C CYS A 74 9.73 -7.20 -14.69
N GLU A 75 10.52 -6.13 -14.62
CA GLU A 75 11.83 -6.04 -15.29
C GLU A 75 12.90 -6.84 -14.55
N ASP A 76 13.07 -6.56 -13.25
CA ASP A 76 14.18 -7.09 -12.44
C ASP A 76 13.79 -8.34 -11.63
N GLY A 77 12.51 -8.74 -11.62
CA GLY A 77 11.99 -9.80 -10.74
C GLY A 77 12.02 -9.46 -9.25
N PHE A 78 12.44 -8.25 -8.89
CA PHE A 78 12.69 -7.81 -7.53
C PHE A 78 11.39 -7.68 -6.73
N ARG A 79 11.33 -8.36 -5.58
CA ARG A 79 10.16 -8.35 -4.70
C ARG A 79 10.35 -7.37 -3.56
N TRP A 80 9.29 -6.62 -3.26
CA TRP A 80 9.31 -5.64 -2.20
C TRP A 80 7.90 -5.40 -1.66
N ILE A 81 7.84 -4.84 -0.46
CA ILE A 81 6.59 -4.61 0.24
C ILE A 81 6.41 -3.12 0.45
N PHE A 82 5.21 -2.65 0.17
CA PHE A 82 4.75 -1.32 0.46
C PHE A 82 3.67 -1.39 1.53
N SER A 83 3.96 -0.88 2.72
CA SER A 83 2.96 -0.80 3.79
C SER A 83 2.51 0.62 4.02
N GLY A 84 1.22 0.85 3.83
CA GLY A 84 0.53 2.06 4.24
C GLY A 84 0.06 1.94 5.68
N VAL A 85 0.55 2.80 6.56
CA VAL A 85 0.18 2.83 7.97
C VAL A 85 -0.84 3.93 8.21
N TYR A 86 -1.98 3.59 8.82
CA TYR A 86 -2.84 4.58 9.45
C TYR A 86 -2.21 4.91 10.79
N GLY A 87 -1.63 6.10 10.93
CA GLY A 87 -0.99 6.49 12.18
C GLY A 87 -1.97 6.26 13.34
N PRO A 88 -1.61 5.47 14.38
CA PRO A 88 -2.52 5.24 15.49
C PRO A 88 -2.68 6.57 16.24
N THR A 89 -3.80 7.26 16.00
CA THR A 89 -4.13 8.55 16.63
C THR A 89 -4.18 8.44 18.16
N MET A 90 -4.25 7.22 18.72
CA MET A 90 -4.32 6.97 20.15
C MET A 90 -3.10 6.17 20.66
N LYS A 91 -2.45 6.68 21.71
CA LYS A 91 -1.30 6.03 22.39
C LYS A 91 -1.55 4.57 22.79
N ARG A 92 -2.79 4.20 23.11
CA ARG A 92 -3.17 2.84 23.55
C ARG A 92 -2.98 1.77 22.45
N TYR A 93 -3.12 2.13 21.19
CA TYR A 93 -2.96 1.19 20.08
C TYR A 93 -1.53 1.15 19.53
N ARG A 94 -0.60 1.92 20.12
CA ARG A 94 0.79 1.97 19.64
C ARG A 94 1.50 0.64 19.82
N GLU A 95 1.24 -0.09 20.89
CA GLU A 95 1.82 -1.41 21.14
C GLU A 95 1.32 -2.44 20.12
N LEU A 96 -0.01 -2.53 19.96
CA LEU A 96 -0.64 -3.39 18.94
C LEU A 96 -0.18 -3.05 17.52
N PHE A 97 0.03 -1.77 17.22
CA PHE A 97 0.58 -1.31 15.95
C PHE A 97 2.02 -1.83 15.72
N TRP A 98 2.89 -1.73 16.73
CA TRP A 98 4.26 -2.26 16.62
C TRP A 98 4.28 -3.79 16.54
N GLU A 99 3.40 -4.47 17.26
CA GLU A 99 3.24 -5.93 17.17
C GLU A 99 2.81 -6.34 15.77
N GLU A 100 1.82 -5.67 15.19
CA GLU A 100 1.37 -5.92 13.82
C GLU A 100 2.49 -5.65 12.79
N LEU A 101 3.20 -4.52 12.92
CA LEU A 101 4.37 -4.23 12.07
C LEU A 101 5.47 -5.28 12.24
N GLY A 102 5.70 -5.76 13.47
CA GLY A 102 6.67 -6.82 13.77
C GLY A 102 6.27 -8.14 13.13
N ALA A 103 4.99 -8.50 13.17
CA ALA A 103 4.45 -9.67 12.49
C ALA A 103 4.65 -9.58 10.98
N ILE A 104 4.30 -8.44 10.36
CA ILE A 104 4.53 -8.20 8.93
C ILE A 104 6.02 -8.29 8.58
N ARG A 105 6.89 -7.70 9.41
CA ARG A 105 8.35 -7.80 9.23
C ARG A 105 8.85 -9.24 9.30
N GLY A 106 8.27 -10.05 10.17
CA GLY A 106 8.60 -11.47 10.32
C GLY A 106 8.05 -12.36 9.21
N LEU A 107 6.89 -12.02 8.66
CA LEU A 107 6.27 -12.75 7.55
C LEU A 107 7.07 -12.63 6.24
N TRP A 108 7.78 -11.51 6.06
CA TRP A 108 8.40 -11.20 4.78
C TRP A 108 9.87 -10.78 4.90
N ASN A 109 10.75 -11.51 4.21
CA ASN A 109 12.18 -11.17 4.07
C ASN A 109 12.48 -10.15 2.96
N ASP A 110 11.46 -9.69 2.21
CA ASP A 110 11.63 -8.76 1.11
C ASP A 110 11.93 -7.33 1.58
N SER A 111 12.47 -6.51 0.68
CA SER A 111 12.75 -5.10 0.98
C SER A 111 11.47 -4.31 1.28
N TRP A 112 11.41 -3.66 2.44
CA TRP A 112 10.20 -2.98 2.90
C TRP A 112 10.24 -1.46 2.67
N CYS A 113 9.10 -0.87 2.36
CA CYS A 113 8.85 0.56 2.35
C CYS A 113 7.57 0.86 3.14
N ILE A 114 7.66 1.78 4.08
CA ILE A 114 6.54 2.20 4.91
C ILE A 114 6.17 3.62 4.52
N ALA A 115 4.89 3.87 4.30
CA ALA A 115 4.34 5.20 4.10
C ALA A 115 3.25 5.45 5.13
N GLU A 116 3.27 6.62 5.73
CA GLU A 116 2.15 7.10 6.52
C GLU A 116 1.01 7.50 5.59
N ILE A 117 -0.18 6.97 5.86
CA ILE A 117 -1.43 7.39 5.24
C ILE A 117 -2.08 8.37 6.22
N SER A 118 -1.92 9.66 5.95
CA SER A 118 -2.74 10.68 6.60
C SER A 118 -4.16 10.59 6.01
N ILE A 119 -5.14 10.38 6.89
CA ILE A 119 -6.57 10.34 6.58
C ILE A 119 -7.09 11.77 6.39
#